data_AF-A0A514XGL3-F1
#
_entry.id   AF-A0A514XGL3-F1
#
_cell.length_a   1.000
_cell.length_b   1.000
_cell.length_c   1.000
_cell.angle_alpha   90.00
_cell.angle_beta   90.00
_cell.angle_gamma   90.00
#
_symmetry.space_group_name_H-M   'P 1'
#
loop_
_entity.id
_entity.type
_entity.pdbx_description
1 polymer ?
#
loop_
_entity_poly.entity_id
_entity_poly.type
_entity_poly.pdbx_seq_one_letter_code
_entity_poly.pdbx_strand_id
1 'polypeptide(L)'
;MKKFISLMMILNLSVIAHAAPPAEEEGVEPEDGPFYVMDYDEFKNITKEQKAYYLGKLIVEIPKVSALNDISKDDILAAGKSLQKWSDMSQKISKVCYGKSAPASCQGLRKARNDAFHQGEKR
;
A
#
# COMPACT_ATOMS: atom_id res chain seq x y z
N MET A 1 -34.63 44.36 43.45
CA MET A 1 -33.75 44.42 44.65
C MET A 1 -33.23 43.02 44.96
N LYS A 2 -31.92 42.91 45.31
CA LYS A 2 -31.18 41.75 45.87
C LYS A 2 -31.03 40.54 44.92
N LYS A 3 -29.98 40.45 44.08
CA LYS A 3 -28.60 39.96 44.37
C LYS A 3 -28.57 38.71 45.24
N PHE A 4 -28.26 37.56 44.65
CA PHE A 4 -27.38 36.55 45.26
C PHE A 4 -26.52 35.90 44.18
N ILE A 5 -25.25 36.29 44.21
CA ILE A 5 -24.12 35.64 43.58
C ILE A 5 -23.83 34.40 44.43
N SER A 6 -23.81 33.22 43.84
CA SER A 6 -23.14 32.08 44.47
C SER A 6 -22.14 31.50 43.48
N LEU A 7 -20.91 31.96 43.70
CA LEU A 7 -19.67 31.49 43.11
C LEU A 7 -19.35 30.15 43.78
N MET A 8 -19.40 29.04 43.03
CA MET A 8 -18.83 27.77 43.46
C MET A 8 -17.74 27.40 42.44
N MET A 9 -16.52 27.79 42.79
CA MET A 9 -15.30 27.28 42.20
C MET A 9 -15.21 25.79 42.51
N ILE A 10 -15.15 24.96 41.46
CA ILE A 10 -14.61 23.61 41.58
C ILE A 10 -13.29 23.63 40.83
N LEU A 11 -12.21 23.84 41.59
CA LEU A 11 -10.87 23.43 41.20
C LEU A 11 -10.91 21.92 40.99
N ASN A 12 -10.84 21.46 39.75
CA ASN A 12 -10.41 20.10 39.48
C ASN A 12 -8.94 20.12 39.05
N LEU A 13 -8.18 19.36 39.83
CA LEU A 13 -6.74 19.24 39.79
C LEU A 13 -6.22 18.89 38.40
N SER A 14 -5.23 19.66 37.98
CA SER A 14 -4.27 19.34 36.94
C SER A 14 -3.61 17.99 37.23
N VAL A 15 -3.97 16.97 36.45
CA VAL A 15 -3.07 15.86 36.14
C VAL A 15 -2.85 15.91 34.64
N ILE A 16 -1.94 16.77 34.21
CA ILE A 16 -1.38 16.68 32.87
C ILE A 16 -0.42 15.48 32.93
N ALA A 17 -0.99 14.30 32.70
CA ALA A 17 -0.21 13.15 32.32
C ALA A 17 0.65 13.59 31.13
N HIS A 18 1.96 13.59 31.32
CA HIS A 18 2.91 13.65 30.21
C HIS A 18 2.78 12.31 29.47
N ALA A 19 1.72 12.18 28.67
CA ALA A 19 1.70 11.19 27.61
C ALA A 19 2.85 11.59 26.69
N ALA A 20 3.85 10.72 26.61
CA ALA A 20 4.86 10.79 25.58
C ALA A 20 4.17 11.08 24.24
N PRO A 21 4.76 11.94 23.38
CA PRO A 21 4.21 12.13 22.04
C PRO A 21 3.97 10.73 21.47
N PRO A 22 2.76 10.43 20.95
CA PRO A 22 2.52 9.14 20.32
C PRO A 22 3.68 8.95 19.35
N ALA A 23 4.41 7.84 19.53
CA ALA A 23 5.46 7.44 18.61
C ALA A 23 4.89 7.65 17.23
N GLU A 24 5.54 8.53 16.45
CA GLU A 24 5.13 8.92 15.11
C GLU A 24 4.79 7.62 14.40
N GLU A 25 3.49 7.34 14.23
CA GLU A 25 3.05 6.36 13.25
C GLU A 25 3.57 6.95 11.96
N GLU A 26 4.69 6.39 11.48
CA GLU A 26 5.30 6.74 10.20
C GLU A 26 4.16 6.96 9.22
N GLY A 27 4.00 8.23 8.84
CA GLY A 27 2.87 8.67 8.04
C GLY A 27 2.72 7.72 6.88
N VAL A 28 1.61 7.00 6.84
CA VAL A 28 1.20 6.30 5.62
C VAL A 28 0.98 7.42 4.62
N GLU A 29 1.99 7.68 3.77
CA GLU A 29 1.87 8.64 2.69
C GLU A 29 0.57 8.33 1.93
N PRO A 30 -0.42 9.23 1.96
CA PRO A 30 -1.70 8.99 1.35
C PRO A 30 -1.65 9.45 -0.11
N GLU A 31 -0.75 8.88 -0.92
CA GLU A 31 -0.69 9.23 -2.36
C GLU A 31 -0.76 8.06 -3.33
N ASP A 32 -0.51 6.82 -2.88
CA ASP A 32 -0.79 5.65 -3.70
C ASP A 32 -2.00 4.92 -3.12
N GLY A 33 -3.10 4.87 -3.87
CA GLY A 33 -4.27 4.07 -3.52
C GLY A 33 -3.91 2.60 -3.23
N PRO A 34 -4.90 1.74 -2.90
CA PRO A 34 -4.67 0.34 -2.50
C PRO A 34 -4.21 -0.58 -3.65
N PHE A 35 -3.49 -0.02 -4.63
CA PHE A 35 -3.03 -0.65 -5.85
C PHE A 35 -1.65 -1.26 -5.62
N TYR A 36 -1.65 -2.52 -5.17
CA TYR A 36 -0.44 -3.31 -4.99
C TYR A 36 0.21 -3.73 -6.32
N VAL A 37 -0.51 -3.59 -7.43
CA VAL A 37 -0.07 -3.92 -8.77
C VAL A 37 -0.52 -2.82 -9.72
N MET A 38 0.27 -2.54 -10.75
CA MET A 38 -0.17 -1.65 -11.82
C MET A 38 -1.44 -2.18 -12.48
N ASP A 39 -2.34 -1.28 -12.87
CA ASP A 39 -3.37 -1.67 -13.84
C ASP A 39 -2.74 -1.96 -15.21
N TYR A 40 -3.51 -2.54 -16.13
CA TYR A 40 -2.95 -2.94 -17.42
C TYR A 40 -2.60 -1.74 -18.31
N ASP A 41 -3.29 -0.61 -18.15
CA ASP A 41 -3.04 0.58 -18.94
C ASP A 41 -1.78 1.31 -18.45
N GLU A 42 -1.54 1.37 -17.14
CA GLU A 42 -0.27 1.74 -16.54
C GLU A 42 0.85 0.83 -17.08
N PHE A 43 0.68 -0.49 -16.96
CA PHE A 43 1.69 -1.45 -17.38
C PHE A 43 1.99 -1.38 -18.88
N LYS A 44 0.99 -1.20 -19.75
CA LYS A 44 1.23 -1.15 -21.20
C LYS A 44 1.96 0.13 -21.63
N ASN A 45 1.84 1.20 -20.85
CA ASN A 45 2.35 2.53 -21.19
C ASN A 45 3.80 2.77 -20.71
N ILE A 46 4.31 1.99 -19.75
CA ILE A 46 5.74 2.08 -19.36
C ILE A 46 6.68 1.51 -20.44
N THR A 47 7.97 1.87 -20.35
CA THR A 47 8.99 1.42 -21.31
C THR A 47 9.21 -0.09 -21.25
N LYS A 48 9.86 -0.65 -22.29
CA LYS A 48 10.18 -2.08 -22.34
C LYS A 48 11.09 -2.50 -21.17
N GLU A 49 12.04 -1.65 -20.79
CA GLU A 49 12.94 -1.86 -19.67
C GLU A 49 12.17 -1.86 -18.33
N GLN A 50 11.26 -0.89 -18.15
CA GLN A 50 10.40 -0.83 -16.96
C GLN A 50 9.49 -2.05 -16.87
N LYS A 51 8.92 -2.53 -17.98
CA LYS A 51 8.14 -3.78 -18.03
C LYS A 51 8.97 -4.98 -17.59
N ALA A 52 10.16 -5.15 -18.14
CA ALA A 52 11.04 -6.26 -17.83
C ALA A 52 11.45 -6.25 -16.34
N TYR A 53 11.82 -5.07 -15.83
CA TYR A 53 12.10 -4.86 -14.42
C TYR A 53 10.91 -5.23 -13.53
N TYR A 54 9.73 -4.69 -13.87
CA TYR A 54 8.52 -4.86 -13.06
C TYR A 54 8.06 -6.32 -13.01
N LEU A 55 8.00 -7.01 -14.17
CA LEU A 55 7.71 -8.44 -14.22
C LEU A 55 8.72 -9.25 -13.40
N GLY A 56 10.01 -8.89 -13.47
CA GLY A 56 11.05 -9.50 -12.65
C GLY A 56 10.81 -9.33 -11.15
N LYS A 57 10.36 -8.16 -10.72
CA LYS A 57 9.95 -7.91 -9.33
C LYS A 57 8.73 -8.73 -8.93
N LEU A 58 7.70 -8.80 -9.76
CA LEU A 58 6.51 -9.61 -9.48
C LEU A 58 6.85 -11.09 -9.28
N ILE A 59 7.76 -11.64 -10.10
CA ILE A 59 8.26 -13.02 -9.96
C ILE A 59 8.91 -13.27 -8.61
N VAL A 60 9.57 -12.27 -8.02
CA VAL A 60 10.24 -12.39 -6.71
C VAL A 60 9.27 -12.14 -5.55
N GLU A 61 8.35 -11.18 -5.67
CA GLU A 61 7.52 -10.74 -4.56
C GLU A 61 6.23 -11.56 -4.39
N ILE A 62 5.59 -12.01 -5.48
CA ILE A 62 4.33 -12.78 -5.41
C ILE A 62 4.45 -14.06 -4.55
N PRO A 63 5.49 -14.89 -4.70
CA PRO A 63 5.65 -16.11 -3.88
C PRO A 63 5.85 -15.86 -2.37
N LYS A 64 6.13 -14.61 -1.96
CA LYS A 64 6.24 -14.25 -0.54
C LYS A 64 4.87 -14.02 0.10
N VAL A 65 3.82 -13.90 -0.70
CA VAL A 65 2.44 -13.81 -0.24
C VAL A 65 1.84 -15.21 -0.31
N SER A 66 1.76 -15.88 0.83
CA SER A 66 1.36 -17.31 0.90
C SER A 66 0.05 -17.65 0.18
N ALA A 67 -0.92 -16.73 0.19
CA ALA A 67 -2.20 -16.89 -0.50
C ALA A 67 -2.13 -16.75 -2.04
N LEU A 68 -0.96 -16.45 -2.60
CA LEU A 68 -0.70 -16.28 -4.03
C LEU A 68 0.34 -17.28 -4.58
N ASN A 69 0.71 -18.30 -3.81
CA ASN A 69 1.75 -19.28 -4.18
C ASN A 69 1.44 -20.11 -5.43
N ASP A 70 0.18 -20.10 -5.88
CA ASP A 70 -0.28 -20.76 -7.09
C ASP A 70 -0.13 -19.90 -8.36
N ILE A 71 0.26 -18.63 -8.23
CA ILE A 71 0.66 -17.80 -9.37
C ILE A 71 2.11 -18.13 -9.70
N SER A 72 2.33 -18.83 -10.82
CA SER A 72 3.67 -19.21 -11.25
C SER A 72 4.41 -18.08 -11.97
N LYS A 73 5.72 -18.23 -12.15
CA LYS A 73 6.53 -17.37 -13.02
C LYS A 73 5.93 -17.28 -14.43
N ASP A 74 5.47 -18.40 -14.97
CA ASP A 74 4.94 -18.44 -16.34
C ASP A 74 3.60 -17.72 -16.45
N ASP A 75 2.77 -17.76 -15.40
CA ASP A 75 1.53 -16.98 -15.33
C ASP A 75 1.82 -15.48 -15.35
N ILE A 76 2.83 -15.03 -14.60
CA ILE A 76 3.25 -13.61 -14.56
C ILE A 76 3.75 -13.16 -15.93
N LEU A 77 4.59 -13.96 -16.59
CA LEU A 77 5.09 -13.65 -17.93
C LEU A 77 3.99 -13.70 -19.00
N ALA A 78 3.00 -14.56 -18.84
CA ALA A 78 1.84 -14.62 -19.73
C ALA A 78 0.90 -13.44 -19.50
N ALA A 79 0.70 -13.02 -18.24
CA ALA A 79 -0.05 -11.81 -17.87
C ALA A 79 0.56 -10.56 -18.52
N GLY A 80 1.89 -10.43 -18.51
CA GLY A 80 2.59 -9.33 -19.19
C GLY A 80 2.37 -9.23 -20.70
N LYS A 81 1.68 -10.21 -21.32
CA LYS A 81 1.37 -10.26 -22.76
C LYS A 81 -0.13 -10.27 -23.05
N SER A 82 -1.00 -10.32 -22.03
CA SER A 82 -2.44 -10.51 -22.21
C SER A 82 -3.23 -9.72 -21.16
N LEU A 83 -4.08 -8.79 -21.62
CA LEU A 83 -4.97 -8.01 -20.75
C LEU A 83 -5.82 -8.90 -19.84
N GLN A 84 -6.40 -9.98 -20.38
CA GLN A 84 -7.24 -10.89 -19.60
C GLN A 84 -6.46 -11.51 -18.45
N LYS A 85 -5.30 -12.11 -18.75
CA LYS A 85 -4.45 -12.74 -17.74
C LYS A 85 -3.92 -11.73 -16.71
N TRP A 86 -3.61 -10.51 -17.15
CA TRP A 86 -3.24 -9.42 -16.24
C TRP A 86 -4.38 -9.06 -15.29
N SER A 87 -5.61 -8.92 -15.81
CA SER A 87 -6.78 -8.61 -15.01
C SER A 87 -7.06 -9.72 -13.98
N ASP A 88 -6.99 -10.99 -14.39
CA ASP A 88 -7.21 -12.12 -13.49
C ASP A 88 -6.16 -12.13 -12.35
N MET A 89 -4.90 -11.91 -12.70
CA MET A 89 -3.80 -11.83 -11.74
C MET A 89 -3.96 -10.63 -10.79
N SER A 90 -4.25 -9.44 -11.32
CA SER A 90 -4.36 -8.22 -10.52
C SER A 90 -5.55 -8.28 -9.57
N GLN A 91 -6.72 -8.77 -10.01
CA GLN A 91 -7.89 -8.97 -9.16
C GLN A 91 -7.60 -9.92 -8.01
N LYS A 92 -6.88 -11.01 -8.28
CA LYS A 92 -6.50 -11.98 -7.24
C LYS A 92 -5.57 -11.36 -6.20
N ILE A 93 -4.56 -10.62 -6.66
CA ILE A 93 -3.64 -9.88 -5.78
C ILE A 93 -4.39 -8.85 -4.97
N SER A 94 -5.25 -8.04 -5.60
CA SER A 94 -6.11 -7.07 -4.91
C SER A 94 -6.97 -7.74 -3.85
N LYS A 95 -7.62 -8.87 -4.15
CA LYS A 95 -8.45 -9.58 -3.16
C LYS A 95 -7.66 -10.01 -1.92
N VAL A 96 -6.40 -10.41 -2.09
CA VAL A 96 -5.52 -10.85 -0.99
C VAL A 96 -4.94 -9.67 -0.22
N CYS A 97 -4.55 -8.61 -0.92
CA CYS A 97 -3.81 -7.49 -0.36
C CYS A 97 -4.69 -6.29 0.02
N TYR A 98 -5.97 -6.25 -0.35
CA TYR A 98 -6.87 -5.14 -0.03
C TYR A 98 -7.45 -5.27 1.38
N GLY A 99 -7.25 -4.26 2.23
CA GLY A 99 -7.88 -4.11 3.54
C GLY A 99 -6.90 -3.78 4.67
N LYS A 100 -7.45 -3.45 5.85
CA LYS A 100 -6.66 -3.10 7.05
C LYS A 100 -5.77 -4.23 7.58
N SER A 101 -5.99 -5.46 7.11
CA SER A 101 -5.24 -6.66 7.48
C SER A 101 -4.38 -7.19 6.33
N ALA A 102 -4.03 -6.35 5.35
CA ALA A 102 -3.14 -6.73 4.26
C ALA A 102 -1.85 -7.36 4.83
N PRO A 103 -1.44 -8.56 4.38
CA PRO A 103 -0.19 -9.16 4.83
C PRO A 103 0.99 -8.20 4.61
N ALA A 104 1.94 -8.15 5.56
CA ALA A 104 3.15 -7.35 5.40
C ALA A 104 3.92 -7.71 4.11
N SER A 105 3.80 -8.96 3.65
CA SER A 105 4.37 -9.43 2.38
C SER A 105 3.78 -8.73 1.15
N CYS A 106 2.57 -8.16 1.21
CA CYS A 106 2.02 -7.35 0.13
C CYS A 106 2.78 -6.02 -0.07
N GLN A 107 3.50 -5.52 0.94
CA GLN A 107 4.28 -4.28 0.81
C GLN A 107 5.35 -4.36 -0.27
N GLY A 108 5.93 -5.54 -0.51
CA GLY A 108 6.88 -5.77 -1.59
C GLY A 108 6.29 -5.51 -2.97
N LEU A 109 5.01 -5.84 -3.18
CA LEU A 109 4.29 -5.60 -4.44
C LEU A 109 4.05 -4.11 -4.68
N ARG A 110 3.62 -3.38 -3.65
CA ARG A 110 3.46 -1.92 -3.70
C ARG A 110 4.80 -1.24 -4.02
N LYS A 111 5.88 -1.65 -3.34
CA LYS A 111 7.23 -1.15 -3.63
C LYS A 111 7.65 -1.44 -5.07
N ALA A 112 7.37 -2.64 -5.57
CA ALA A 112 7.70 -3.01 -6.95
C ALA A 112 7.00 -2.12 -7.98
N ARG A 113 5.72 -1.76 -7.76
CA ARG A 113 4.97 -0.81 -8.60
C ARG A 113 5.68 0.55 -8.62
N ASN A 114 5.96 1.10 -7.44
CA ASN A 114 6.55 2.43 -7.31
C ASN A 114 7.97 2.47 -7.89
N ASP A 115 8.80 1.47 -7.61
CA ASP A 115 10.17 1.38 -8.15
C ASP A 115 10.17 1.32 -9.70
N ALA A 116 9.18 0.67 -10.32
CA ALA A 116 9.11 0.52 -11.77
C ALA A 116 8.85 1.85 -12.49
N PHE A 117 8.03 2.75 -11.91
CA PHE A 117 7.85 4.10 -12.47
C PHE A 117 9.14 4.92 -12.42
N HIS A 118 9.84 4.92 -11.28
CA HIS A 118 11.06 5.71 -11.08
C HIS A 118 12.31 5.15 -11.79
N GLN A 119 12.27 3.93 -12.34
CA GLN A 119 13.41 3.35 -13.05
C GLN A 119 13.76 4.14 -14.33
N GLY A 120 12.76 4.74 -14.98
CA GLY A 120 12.93 5.57 -16.18
C GLY A 120 13.45 6.99 -15.92
N GLU A 121 13.40 7.46 -14.67
CA GLU A 121 13.81 8.82 -14.28
C GLU A 121 15.28 8.90 -13.84
N LYS A 122 15.94 7.76 -13.60
CA LYS A 122 17.32 7.68 -13.12
C LYS A 122 18.38 7.71 -14.25
N ARG A 123 18.15 8.47 -15.31
CA ARG A 123 19.15 8.67 -16.38
C ARG A 123 19.51 10.13 -16.57
#